data_AF-X1MR75-F1
#
_entry.id   AF-X1MR75-F1
#
_cell.length_a   1.000
_cell.length_b   1.000
_cell.length_c   1.000
_cell.angle_alpha   90.00
_cell.angle_beta   90.00
_cell.angle_gamma   90.00
#
_symmetry.space_group_name_H-M   'P 1'
#
loop_
_entity.id
_entity.type
_entity.pdbx_description
1 polymer ?
#
loop_
_entity_poly.entity_id
_entity_poly.type
_entity_poly.pdbx_seq_one_letter_code
_entity_poly.pdbx_strand_id
1 'polypeptide(L)'
;KDLWGAILVCQPTNLAVEDILRTLNMVEVKKIPLLGMVGNMTEATCPNCHHSFSPFLDAGIDLAEFCHSRGLPYLASIPLTPEKELIDSKFQSLAEKVIAAEPIKIWQKNFKTRLEAATARGIVKGLFGD
;
A
#
# COMPACT_ATOMS: atom_id res chain seq x y z
N LYS A 1 8.33 0.46 23.10
CA LYS A 1 8.27 -0.53 22.00
C LYS A 1 8.40 0.24 20.71
N ASP A 2 9.46 0.00 19.93
CA ASP A 2 9.63 0.67 18.64
C ASP A 2 8.69 0.03 17.61
N LEU A 3 8.01 0.87 16.84
CA LEU A 3 7.12 0.42 15.77
C LEU A 3 7.97 0.17 14.52
N TRP A 4 8.06 -1.09 14.11
CA TRP A 4 8.84 -1.49 12.94
C TRP A 4 8.24 -0.96 11.62
N GLY A 5 6.92 -1.05 11.48
CA GLY A 5 6.17 -0.50 10.36
C GLY A 5 4.70 -0.90 10.38
N ALA A 6 3.95 -0.43 9.40
CA ALA A 6 2.55 -0.75 9.19
C ALA A 6 2.31 -1.35 7.80
N ILE A 7 1.28 -2.18 7.70
CA ILE A 7 0.76 -2.73 6.44
C ILE A 7 -0.62 -2.09 6.22
N LEU A 8 -0.82 -1.51 5.05
CA LEU A 8 -2.14 -1.07 4.63
C LEU A 8 -2.92 -2.26 4.08
N VAL A 9 -4.17 -2.44 4.53
CA VAL A 9 -5.08 -3.46 4.01
C VAL A 9 -6.29 -2.76 3.42
N CYS A 10 -6.64 -3.08 2.18
CA CYS A 10 -7.75 -2.44 1.47
C CYS A 10 -8.42 -3.40 0.49
N GLN A 11 -9.68 -3.13 0.15
CA GLN A 11 -10.40 -3.87 -0.89
C GLN A 11 -10.23 -3.14 -2.24
N PRO A 12 -10.12 -3.85 -3.38
CA PRO A 12 -9.95 -3.22 -4.69
C PRO A 12 -11.29 -2.65 -5.18
N THR A 13 -11.77 -1.59 -4.54
CA THR A 13 -13.00 -0.89 -4.92
C THR A 13 -12.68 0.58 -5.17
N ASN A 14 -13.46 1.22 -6.05
CA ASN A 14 -13.27 2.66 -6.33
C ASN A 14 -13.53 3.51 -5.09
N LEU A 15 -14.48 3.11 -4.24
CA LEU A 15 -14.77 3.78 -2.97
C LEU A 15 -13.58 3.75 -2.00
N ALA A 16 -12.78 2.68 -2.02
CA ALA A 16 -11.62 2.55 -1.13
C ALA A 16 -10.46 3.49 -1.50
N VAL A 17 -10.43 4.09 -2.70
CA VAL A 17 -9.33 4.96 -3.14
C VAL A 17 -9.15 6.14 -2.19
N GLU A 18 -10.24 6.83 -1.84
CA GLU A 18 -10.18 8.00 -0.97
C GLU A 18 -9.67 7.65 0.43
N ASP A 19 -10.09 6.50 0.95
CA ASP A 19 -9.65 6.00 2.25
C ASP A 19 -8.17 5.58 2.24
N ILE A 20 -7.69 4.95 1.17
CA ILE A 20 -6.27 4.64 0.99
C ILE A 20 -5.45 5.93 0.99
N LEU A 21 -5.86 6.95 0.22
CA LEU A 21 -5.15 8.22 0.14
C LEU A 21 -5.12 8.96 1.49
N ARG A 22 -6.25 9.00 2.19
CA ARG A 22 -6.35 9.60 3.53
C ARG A 22 -5.45 8.88 4.52
N THR A 23 -5.40 7.56 4.46
CA THR A 23 -4.56 6.74 5.34
C THR A 23 -3.08 6.92 5.03
N LEU A 24 -2.68 6.97 3.76
CA LEU A 24 -1.31 7.29 3.35
C LEU A 24 -0.86 8.64 3.88
N ASN A 25 -1.71 9.67 3.77
CA ASN A 25 -1.42 10.99 4.33
C ASN A 25 -1.27 10.96 5.86
N MET A 26 -2.17 10.26 6.56
CA MET A 26 -2.07 10.09 8.02
C MET A 26 -0.75 9.43 8.42
N VAL A 27 -0.38 8.35 7.72
CA VAL A 27 0.86 7.61 7.97
C VAL A 27 2.10 8.49 7.71
N GLU A 28 2.06 9.32 6.67
CA GLU A 28 3.11 10.31 6.39
C GLU A 28 3.26 11.33 7.52
N VAL A 29 2.14 11.96 7.93
CA VAL A 29 2.12 12.97 9.00
C VAL A 29 2.59 12.39 10.32
N LYS A 30 2.16 11.17 10.65
CA LYS A 30 2.57 10.46 11.87
C LYS A 30 3.95 9.83 11.78
N LYS A 31 4.62 9.91 10.62
CA LYS A 31 5.95 9.33 10.36
C LYS A 31 6.00 7.83 10.68
N ILE A 32 4.94 7.11 10.33
CA ILE A 32 4.85 5.66 10.54
C ILE A 32 5.47 4.96 9.32
N PRO A 33 6.52 4.13 9.46
CA PRO A 33 7.09 3.40 8.33
C PRO A 33 6.06 2.46 7.70
N LEU A 34 6.04 2.33 6.37
CA LEU A 34 5.17 1.40 5.66
C LEU A 34 5.97 0.23 5.09
N LEU A 35 5.47 -0.98 5.30
CA LEU A 35 6.01 -2.19 4.69
C LEU A 35 5.43 -2.41 3.30
N GLY A 36 4.19 -1.99 3.08
CA GLY A 36 3.49 -2.16 1.83
C GLY A 36 1.98 -2.23 2.02
N MET A 37 1.31 -2.75 0.99
CA MET A 37 -0.14 -2.86 0.93
C MET A 37 -0.57 -4.29 0.61
N VAL A 38 -1.70 -4.71 1.18
CA VAL A 38 -2.35 -6.00 0.91
C VAL A 38 -3.75 -5.73 0.38
N GLY A 39 -4.09 -6.33 -0.75
CA GLY A 39 -5.46 -6.36 -1.25
C GLY A 39 -6.24 -7.46 -0.54
N ASN A 40 -7.35 -7.11 0.09
CA ASN A 40 -8.30 -8.05 0.68
C ASN A 40 -9.52 -8.22 -0.23
N MET A 41 -10.10 -9.42 -0.25
CA MET A 41 -11.26 -9.76 -1.08
C MET A 41 -11.06 -9.41 -2.57
N THR A 42 -9.88 -9.76 -3.10
CA THR A 42 -9.46 -9.34 -4.44
C THR A 42 -10.11 -10.10 -5.58
N GLU A 43 -10.47 -11.35 -5.33
CA GLU A 43 -11.15 -12.25 -6.26
C GLU A 43 -12.03 -13.19 -5.44
N ALA A 44 -13.07 -13.75 -6.05
CA ALA A 44 -13.92 -14.78 -5.49
C ALA A 44 -14.16 -15.88 -6.53
N THR A 45 -14.34 -17.11 -6.08
CA THR A 45 -14.62 -18.25 -6.96
C THR A 45 -16.11 -18.56 -6.94
N CYS A 46 -16.75 -18.63 -8.11
CA CYS A 46 -18.16 -19.00 -8.18
C CYS A 46 -18.33 -20.48 -7.80
N PRO A 47 -19.17 -20.82 -6.80
CA PRO A 47 -19.33 -22.21 -6.36
C PRO A 47 -20.01 -23.10 -7.40
N ASN A 48 -20.68 -22.50 -8.41
CA ASN A 48 -21.43 -23.25 -9.42
C ASN A 48 -20.65 -23.48 -10.72
N CYS A 49 -19.79 -22.52 -11.13
CA CYS A 49 -19.05 -22.61 -12.40
C CYS A 49 -17.52 -22.55 -12.25
N HIS A 50 -17.00 -22.40 -11.03
CA HIS A 50 -15.57 -22.34 -10.69
C HIS A 50 -14.76 -21.23 -11.38
N HIS A 51 -15.42 -20.27 -12.02
CA HIS A 51 -14.74 -19.09 -12.55
C HIS A 51 -14.40 -18.10 -11.44
N SER A 52 -13.21 -17.51 -11.51
CA SER A 52 -12.80 -16.40 -10.65
C SER A 52 -13.40 -15.09 -11.14
N PHE A 53 -13.95 -14.30 -10.23
CA PHE A 53 -14.56 -13.01 -10.55
C PHE A 53 -14.24 -11.98 -9.45
N SER A 54 -14.40 -10.68 -9.77
CA SER A 54 -14.34 -9.64 -8.74
C SER A 54 -15.58 -9.74 -7.85
N PRO A 55 -15.46 -9.85 -6.52
CA PRO A 55 -16.62 -9.88 -5.62
C PRO A 55 -17.38 -8.55 -5.58
N PHE A 56 -16.84 -7.49 -6.19
CA PHE A 56 -17.46 -6.16 -6.27
C PHE A 56 -17.93 -5.86 -7.69
N LEU A 57 -19.07 -5.17 -7.78
CA LEU A 57 -19.79 -4.85 -9.03
C LEU A 57 -19.03 -3.86 -9.93
N ASP A 58 -18.17 -3.03 -9.34
CA ASP A 58 -17.43 -2.01 -10.06
C ASP A 58 -16.10 -2.58 -10.57
N ALA A 59 -15.63 -2.11 -11.73
CA ALA A 59 -14.25 -2.27 -12.14
C ALA A 59 -13.37 -1.58 -11.07
N GLY A 60 -12.83 -2.40 -10.16
CA GLY A 60 -12.03 -1.95 -9.04
C GLY A 60 -10.71 -1.34 -9.47
N ILE A 61 -10.01 -0.75 -8.52
CA ILE A 61 -8.64 -0.30 -8.73
C ILE A 61 -7.69 -1.50 -8.81
N ASP A 62 -6.74 -1.46 -9.75
CA ASP A 62 -5.58 -2.33 -9.70
C ASP A 62 -4.67 -1.84 -8.55
N LEU A 63 -4.74 -2.53 -7.42
CA LEU A 63 -3.96 -2.20 -6.23
C LEU A 63 -2.45 -2.37 -6.45
N ALA A 64 -2.03 -3.27 -7.34
CA ALA A 64 -0.63 -3.47 -7.65
C ALA A 64 -0.10 -2.30 -8.48
N GLU A 65 -0.85 -1.87 -9.50
CA GLU A 65 -0.53 -0.67 -10.28
C GLU A 65 -0.56 0.59 -9.41
N PHE A 66 -1.57 0.74 -8.56
CA PHE A 66 -1.65 1.85 -7.60
C PHE A 66 -0.41 1.91 -6.71
N CYS A 67 -0.01 0.78 -6.13
CA CYS A 67 1.21 0.67 -5.32
C CYS A 67 2.46 1.05 -6.13
N HIS A 68 2.60 0.49 -7.34
CA HIS A 68 3.73 0.73 -8.22
C HIS A 68 3.88 2.23 -8.53
N SER A 69 2.80 2.90 -8.92
CA SER A 69 2.79 4.34 -9.23
C SER A 69 3.22 5.24 -8.06
N ARG A 70 3.08 4.75 -6.83
CA ARG A 70 3.46 5.46 -5.59
C ARG A 70 4.78 4.98 -4.99
N GLY A 71 5.46 4.04 -5.64
CA GLY A 71 6.68 3.41 -5.13
C GLY A 71 6.46 2.74 -3.78
N LEU A 72 5.31 2.07 -3.61
CA LEU A 72 4.92 1.25 -2.48
C LEU A 72 4.94 -0.24 -2.87
N PRO A 73 5.40 -1.15 -2.00
CA PRO A 73 5.31 -2.58 -2.24
C PRO A 73 3.87 -3.07 -2.18
N TYR A 74 3.46 -3.85 -3.17
CA TYR A 74 2.25 -4.65 -3.09
C TYR A 74 2.61 -6.06 -2.59
N LEU A 75 2.15 -6.39 -1.39
CA LEU A 75 2.60 -7.58 -0.67
C LEU A 75 1.79 -8.81 -1.08
N ALA A 76 0.46 -8.73 -1.15
CA ALA A 76 -0.38 -9.86 -1.49
C ALA A 76 -1.79 -9.45 -1.93
N SER A 77 -2.42 -10.35 -2.68
CA SER A 77 -3.85 -10.39 -2.98
C SER A 77 -4.47 -11.55 -2.22
N ILE A 78 -5.38 -11.26 -1.29
CA ILE A 78 -6.13 -12.25 -0.53
C ILE A 78 -7.50 -12.44 -1.19
N PRO A 79 -7.85 -13.66 -1.64
CA PRO A 79 -9.14 -13.95 -2.24
C PRO A 79 -10.24 -14.07 -1.16
N LEU A 80 -11.50 -13.88 -1.56
CA LEU A 80 -12.68 -14.25 -0.81
C LEU A 80 -13.08 -15.68 -1.21
N THR A 81 -12.66 -16.66 -0.42
CA THR A 81 -12.89 -18.09 -0.70
C THR A 81 -13.09 -18.89 0.59
N PRO A 82 -13.91 -19.96 0.58
CA PRO A 82 -13.97 -20.92 1.68
C PRO A 82 -12.76 -21.87 1.71
N GLU A 83 -11.91 -21.89 0.67
CA GLU A 83 -10.76 -22.79 0.56
C GLU A 83 -9.63 -22.38 1.52
N LYS A 84 -9.56 -23.06 2.66
CA LYS A 84 -8.59 -22.75 3.71
C LYS A 84 -7.14 -22.93 3.25
N GLU A 85 -6.85 -23.97 2.48
CA GLU A 85 -5.50 -24.29 2.01
C GLU A 85 -4.95 -23.18 1.10
N LEU A 86 -5.81 -22.60 0.25
CA LEU A 86 -5.45 -21.47 -0.59
C LEU A 86 -5.14 -20.22 0.26
N ILE A 87 -5.99 -19.94 1.26
CA ILE A 87 -5.79 -18.83 2.19
C ILE A 87 -4.47 -19.01 2.96
N ASP A 88 -4.23 -20.17 3.54
CA ASP A 88 -3.01 -20.49 4.29
C ASP A 88 -1.76 -20.29 3.42
N SER A 89 -1.80 -20.74 2.16
CA SER A 89 -0.71 -20.52 1.19
C SER A 89 -0.45 -19.03 0.91
N LYS A 90 -1.50 -18.21 0.74
CA LYS A 90 -1.37 -16.76 0.54
C LYS A 90 -0.77 -16.07 1.77
N PHE A 91 -1.20 -16.46 2.97
CA PHE A 91 -0.66 -15.90 4.22
C PHE A 91 0.79 -16.31 4.46
N GLN A 92 1.19 -17.53 4.10
CA GLN A 92 2.57 -17.97 4.17
C GLN A 92 3.47 -17.10 3.27
N SER A 93 3.07 -16.88 2.02
CA SER A 93 3.80 -15.99 1.10
C SER A 93 3.83 -14.54 1.59
N LEU A 94 2.72 -14.06 2.17
CA LEU A 94 2.68 -12.73 2.77
C LEU A 94 3.66 -12.63 3.95
N ALA A 95 3.71 -13.63 4.83
CA ALA A 95 4.60 -13.65 5.98
C ALA A 95 6.07 -13.59 5.55
N GLU A 96 6.46 -14.36 4.54
CA GLU A 96 7.81 -14.33 3.98
C GLU A 96 8.18 -12.94 3.45
N LYS A 97 7.28 -12.32 2.68
CA LYS A 97 7.47 -10.95 2.17
C LYS A 97 7.56 -9.92 3.29
N VAL A 98 6.74 -10.06 4.34
CA VAL A 98 6.76 -9.17 5.50
C VAL A 98 8.07 -9.34 6.26
N ILE A 99 8.55 -10.55 6.52
CA ILE A 99 9.83 -10.78 7.21
C ILE A 99 11.01 -10.18 6.42
N ALA A 100 10.98 -10.27 5.10
CA ALA A 100 12.01 -9.74 4.22
C ALA A 100 11.86 -8.24 3.87
N ALA A 101 10.76 -7.59 4.28
CA ALA A 101 10.48 -6.22 3.86
C ALA A 101 11.38 -5.21 4.57
N GLU A 102 11.75 -4.14 3.85
CA GLU A 102 12.37 -2.97 4.46
C GLU A 102 11.33 -1.85 4.61
N PRO A 103 11.12 -1.30 5.83
CA PRO A 103 10.13 -0.25 6.03
C PRO A 103 10.47 1.04 5.27
N ILE A 104 9.52 1.48 4.45
CA ILE A 104 9.63 2.70 3.64
C ILE A 104 9.13 3.90 4.43
N LYS A 105 9.95 4.95 4.43
CA LYS A 105 9.67 6.23 5.10
C LYS A 105 9.16 7.24 4.08
N ILE A 106 7.85 7.22 3.81
CA ILE A 106 7.24 8.04 2.74
C ILE A 106 7.45 9.55 2.90
N TRP A 107 7.56 10.05 4.13
CA TRP A 107 7.85 11.47 4.42
C TRP A 107 9.26 11.91 4.01
N GLN A 108 10.21 10.98 3.92
CA GLN A 108 11.58 11.30 3.52
C GLN A 108 11.70 11.49 2.00
N LYS A 109 10.90 10.78 1.20
CA LYS A 109 10.81 10.98 -0.26
C LYS A 109 10.34 12.40 -0.57
N ASN A 110 9.27 12.85 0.10
CA ASN A 110 8.69 14.17 -0.12
C ASN A 110 9.56 15.31 0.40
N PHE A 111 10.38 15.10 1.44
CA PHE A 111 11.27 16.15 1.96
C PHE A 111 12.28 16.60 0.91
N LYS A 112 12.97 15.67 0.23
CA LYS A 112 13.97 16.00 -0.80
C LYS A 112 13.33 16.75 -1.98
N THR A 113 12.22 16.24 -2.50
CA THR A 113 11.50 16.87 -3.62
C THR A 113 10.93 18.24 -3.24
N ARG A 114 10.44 18.43 -2.01
CA ARG A 114 9.98 19.74 -1.52
C ARG A 114 11.15 20.69 -1.27
N LEU A 115 12.30 20.20 -0.81
CA LEU A 115 13.51 21.00 -0.66
C LEU A 115 14.00 21.48 -2.02
N GLU A 116 14.13 20.57 -2.99
CA GLU A 116 14.49 20.89 -4.38
C GLU A 116 13.52 21.90 -5.00
N ALA A 117 12.21 21.70 -4.81
CA ALA A 117 11.19 22.66 -5.29
C ALA A 117 11.26 24.01 -4.56
N ALA A 118 11.58 24.04 -3.27
CA ALA A 118 11.73 25.28 -2.50
C ALA A 118 13.02 26.03 -2.87
N THR A 119 14.11 25.31 -3.13
CA THR A 119 15.38 25.84 -3.64
C THR A 119 15.21 26.38 -5.06
N ALA A 120 14.51 25.66 -5.94
CA ALA A 120 14.19 26.12 -7.29
C ALA A 120 13.29 27.36 -7.30
N ARG A 121 12.43 27.53 -6.29
CA ARG A 121 11.60 28.73 -6.08
C ARG A 121 12.35 29.87 -5.36
N GLY A 122 13.63 29.68 -5.03
CA GLY A 122 14.45 30.70 -4.37
C GLY A 122 14.10 30.98 -2.90
N ILE A 123 13.28 30.12 -2.27
CA ILE A 123 12.81 30.30 -0.90
C ILE A 123 13.89 29.94 0.12
N VAL A 124 14.78 28.99 -0.22
CA VAL A 124 15.87 28.53 0.64
C VAL A 124 17.17 29.24 0.26
N LYS A 125 17.31 30.52 0.62
CA LYS A 125 18.58 31.27 0.47
C LYS A 125 19.29 31.62 1.78
N GLY A 126 18.85 31.10 2.93
CA GLY A 126 19.34 31.60 4.23
C GLY A 126 19.42 30.61 5.40
N LEU A 127 19.46 29.29 5.18
CA LEU A 127 19.55 28.32 6.30
C LEU A 127 20.95 27.71 6.51
N PHE A 128 21.87 27.94 5.58
CA PHE A 128 23.28 27.61 5.74
C PHE A 128 24.07 28.82 5.23
N GLY A 129 24.25 29.81 6.11
CA GLY A 129 25.19 30.91 5.90
C GLY A 129 26.55 30.51 6.47
N ASP A 130 27.59 30.75 5.68
CA ASP A 130 28.99 30.83 6.11
C ASP A 130 29.20 31.91 7.18
#